data_AF-A0A7W1FZS4-F1
#
_entry.id   AF-A0A7W1FZS4-F1
#
_cell.length_a   1.000
_cell.length_b   1.000
_cell.length_c   1.000
_cell.angle_alpha   90.00
_cell.angle_beta   90.00
_cell.angle_gamma   90.00
#
_symmetry.space_group_name_H-M   'P 1'
#
loop_
_entity.id
_entity.type
_entity.pdbx_description
1 polymer ?
#
loop_
_entity_poly.entity_id
_entity_poly.type
_entity_poly.pdbx_seq_one_letter_code
_entity_poly.pdbx_strand_id
1 'polypeptide(L)'
;MQKLNDNWITDKHIDFEYKKYVLLAYFQEVSQDFNACKLYPILSDLVAHYRNTLAFKENKDRIANTFPKKISGIDLEQLQVQYDQLLNDDDLIREIESIINFSIPKFKHYLEEGKKIYDFIEKHLIIIPVGVIPLHTQEGYLLLKNVTENNVKAYQYQIKLFNT
;
A
#
# COMPACT_ATOMS: atom_id res chain seq x y z
N MET A 1 9.74 0.10 -13.10
CA MET A 1 8.79 0.33 -12.00
C MET A 1 9.16 1.62 -11.33
N GLN A 2 8.54 2.71 -11.73
CA GLN A 2 8.55 3.93 -10.93
C GLN A 2 7.47 3.77 -9.85
N LYS A 3 7.89 3.37 -8.65
CA LYS A 3 6.99 3.35 -7.50
C LYS A 3 6.56 4.78 -7.18
N LEU A 4 5.26 5.00 -7.02
CA LEU A 4 4.77 6.28 -6.54
C LEU A 4 5.31 6.52 -5.12
N ASN A 5 5.82 7.71 -4.85
CA ASN A 5 6.33 8.04 -3.51
C ASN A 5 5.19 7.94 -2.48
N ASP A 6 5.44 7.43 -1.28
CA ASP A 6 4.44 7.35 -0.21
C ASP A 6 3.87 8.73 0.13
N ASN A 7 4.71 9.78 0.02
CA ASN A 7 4.35 11.18 0.24
C ASN A 7 4.13 11.95 -1.08
N TRP A 8 3.73 11.28 -2.16
CA TRP A 8 3.62 11.91 -3.49
C TRP A 8 2.72 13.14 -3.56
N ILE A 9 1.79 13.36 -2.61
CA ILE A 9 0.95 14.57 -2.53
C ILE A 9 1.76 15.78 -2.09
N THR A 10 2.64 15.62 -1.10
CA THR A 10 3.37 16.71 -0.42
C THR A 10 4.83 16.83 -0.86
N ASP A 11 5.37 15.84 -1.57
CA ASP A 11 6.76 15.83 -2.06
C ASP A 11 6.99 16.89 -3.15
N LYS A 12 8.19 17.50 -3.23
CA LYS A 12 8.53 18.51 -4.26
C LYS A 12 7.53 19.68 -4.35
N HIS A 13 7.07 20.04 -5.56
CA HIS A 13 6.11 21.12 -5.81
C HIS A 13 4.67 20.61 -5.67
N ILE A 14 3.90 21.27 -4.80
CA ILE A 14 2.47 21.02 -4.58
C ILE A 14 1.70 21.87 -5.61
N ASP A 15 1.63 21.34 -6.82
CA ASP A 15 0.94 21.92 -7.97
C ASP A 15 0.07 20.84 -8.62
N PHE A 16 -1.19 21.14 -8.89
CA PHE A 16 -2.18 20.21 -9.37
C PHE A 16 -1.79 19.61 -10.72
N GLU A 17 -1.31 20.42 -11.65
CA GLU A 17 -0.94 19.94 -12.99
C GLU A 17 0.21 18.96 -12.91
N TYR A 18 1.28 19.33 -12.19
CA TYR A 18 2.43 18.46 -11.98
C TYR A 18 2.02 17.15 -11.32
N LYS A 19 1.27 17.20 -10.21
CA LYS A 19 0.82 16.02 -9.47
C LYS A 19 -0.11 15.13 -10.28
N LYS A 20 -0.99 15.74 -11.08
CA LYS A 20 -1.84 15.04 -12.03
C LYS A 20 -1.00 14.23 -13.02
N TYR A 21 0.04 14.80 -13.61
CA TYR A 21 0.88 14.08 -14.56
C TYR A 21 1.69 12.96 -13.89
N VAL A 22 2.26 13.21 -12.71
CA VAL A 22 2.94 12.16 -11.92
C VAL A 22 2.01 10.97 -11.68
N LEU A 23 0.77 11.25 -11.26
CA LEU A 23 -0.20 10.21 -10.98
C LEU A 23 -0.68 9.49 -12.25
N LEU A 24 -0.88 10.20 -13.36
CA LEU A 24 -1.24 9.59 -14.64
C LEU A 24 -0.13 8.69 -15.17
N ALA A 25 1.14 9.09 -15.03
CA ALA A 25 2.29 8.27 -15.40
C ALA A 25 2.34 6.98 -14.56
N TYR A 26 2.12 7.08 -13.25
CA TYR A 26 1.98 5.92 -12.38
C TYR A 26 0.86 4.98 -12.83
N PHE A 27 -0.34 5.52 -13.11
CA PHE A 27 -1.47 4.71 -13.57
C PHE A 27 -1.23 4.06 -14.94
N GLN A 28 -0.44 4.69 -15.81
CA GLN A 28 -0.03 4.09 -17.07
C GLN A 28 0.81 2.83 -16.84
N GLU A 29 1.75 2.84 -15.89
CA GLU A 29 2.51 1.64 -15.50
C GLU A 29 1.59 0.57 -14.89
N VAL A 30 0.68 0.96 -13.98
CA VAL A 30 -0.32 0.04 -13.39
C VAL A 30 -1.15 -0.65 -14.48
N SER A 31 -1.62 0.11 -15.47
CA SER A 31 -2.37 -0.43 -16.60
C SER A 31 -1.55 -1.42 -17.43
N GLN A 32 -0.27 -1.12 -17.69
CA GLN A 32 0.62 -2.03 -18.42
C GLN A 32 0.80 -3.36 -17.69
N ASP A 33 1.01 -3.33 -16.37
CA ASP A 33 1.16 -4.55 -15.58
C ASP A 33 -0.15 -5.35 -15.50
N PHE A 34 -1.29 -4.68 -15.34
CA PHE A 34 -2.61 -5.33 -15.36
C PHE A 34 -2.92 -5.98 -16.71
N ASN A 35 -2.60 -5.31 -17.83
CA ASN A 35 -2.73 -5.88 -19.17
C ASN A 35 -1.83 -7.11 -19.38
N ALA A 36 -0.70 -7.19 -18.67
CA ALA A 36 0.19 -8.35 -18.66
C ALA A 36 -0.20 -9.41 -17.61
N CYS A 37 -1.37 -9.30 -16.98
CA CYS A 37 -1.83 -10.16 -15.87
C CYS A 37 -0.85 -10.19 -14.66
N LYS A 38 -0.05 -9.15 -14.46
CA LYS A 38 0.88 -9.00 -13.33
C LYS A 38 0.19 -8.24 -12.20
N LEU A 39 -0.39 -9.00 -11.26
CA LEU A 39 -1.18 -8.40 -10.19
C LEU A 39 -0.33 -7.88 -9.02
N TYR A 40 0.71 -8.61 -8.65
CA TYR A 40 1.58 -8.27 -7.51
C TYR A 40 2.99 -7.88 -7.99
N PRO A 41 3.65 -6.89 -7.35
CA PRO A 41 3.22 -6.19 -6.12
C PRO A 41 2.27 -4.99 -6.33
N ILE A 42 1.92 -4.66 -7.58
CA ILE A 42 1.23 -3.43 -7.97
C ILE A 42 -0.10 -3.23 -7.24
N LEU A 43 -0.93 -4.28 -7.10
CA LEU A 43 -2.21 -4.18 -6.40
C LEU A 43 -2.03 -3.76 -4.93
N SER A 44 -1.01 -4.29 -4.24
CA SER A 44 -0.72 -3.95 -2.85
C SER A 44 -0.29 -2.48 -2.71
N ASP A 45 0.58 -2.01 -3.61
CA ASP A 45 1.00 -0.61 -3.65
C ASP A 45 -0.19 0.31 -3.94
N LEU A 46 -1.06 -0.04 -4.89
CA LEU A 46 -2.27 0.72 -5.23
C LEU A 46 -3.23 0.85 -4.03
N VAL A 47 -3.45 -0.25 -3.29
CA VAL A 47 -4.27 -0.25 -2.06
C VAL A 47 -3.65 0.65 -0.99
N ALA A 48 -2.33 0.61 -0.81
CA ALA A 48 -1.64 1.46 0.16
C ALA A 48 -1.79 2.95 -0.19
N HIS A 49 -1.51 3.35 -1.44
CA HIS A 49 -1.64 4.73 -1.87
C HIS A 49 -3.09 5.25 -1.80
N TYR A 50 -4.09 4.42 -2.12
CA TYR A 50 -5.49 4.78 -1.97
C TYR A 50 -5.87 5.02 -0.51
N ARG A 51 -5.49 4.12 0.40
CA ARG A 51 -5.72 4.27 1.84
C ARG A 51 -5.04 5.52 2.39
N ASN A 52 -3.79 5.78 2.00
CA ASN A 52 -3.07 6.98 2.41
C ASN A 52 -3.76 8.25 1.91
N THR A 53 -4.24 8.26 0.66
CA THR A 53 -4.97 9.41 0.08
C THR A 53 -6.30 9.65 0.79
N LEU A 54 -7.04 8.60 1.15
CA LEU A 54 -8.27 8.72 1.96
C LEU A 54 -7.98 9.22 3.37
N ALA A 55 -6.98 8.64 4.04
CA ALA A 55 -6.58 9.08 5.38
C ALA A 55 -6.15 10.56 5.36
N PHE A 56 -5.46 10.99 4.30
CA PHE A 56 -5.08 12.39 4.10
C PHE A 56 -6.32 13.29 3.94
N LYS A 57 -7.33 12.86 3.18
CA LYS A 57 -8.61 13.58 3.03
C LYS A 57 -9.36 13.70 4.36
N GLU A 58 -9.41 12.64 5.15
CA GLU A 58 -10.15 12.59 6.44
C GLU A 58 -9.45 13.39 7.55
N ASN A 59 -8.11 13.44 7.55
CA ASN A 59 -7.33 14.12 8.58
C ASN A 59 -6.91 15.55 8.20
N LYS A 60 -7.62 16.19 7.27
CA LYS A 60 -7.30 17.53 6.73
C LYS A 60 -7.04 18.57 7.83
N ASP A 61 -7.88 18.61 8.86
CA ASP A 61 -7.76 19.58 9.97
C ASP A 61 -6.55 19.31 10.88
N ARG A 62 -6.17 18.04 11.06
CA ARG A 62 -4.95 17.68 11.81
C ARG A 62 -3.69 18.00 11.02
N ILE A 63 -3.71 17.77 9.70
CA ILE A 63 -2.53 17.98 8.84
C ILE A 63 -2.26 19.48 8.65
N ALA A 64 -3.29 20.32 8.51
CA ALA A 64 -3.14 21.77 8.51
C ALA A 64 -2.37 22.27 9.76
N ASN A 65 -2.61 21.64 10.92
CA ASN A 65 -1.96 21.99 12.18
C ASN A 65 -0.58 21.35 12.41
N THR A 66 -0.19 20.35 11.60
CA THR A 66 1.06 19.57 11.79
C THR A 66 2.07 19.80 10.65
N PHE A 67 1.76 20.68 9.69
CA PHE A 67 2.67 20.99 8.59
C PHE A 67 3.97 21.63 9.14
N PRO A 68 5.16 21.20 8.68
CA PRO A 68 6.41 21.75 9.15
C PRO A 68 6.48 23.24 8.82
N LYS A 69 6.37 24.08 9.85
CA LYS A 69 6.54 25.54 9.75
C LYS A 69 7.98 25.80 9.29
N LYS A 70 8.17 26.36 8.09
CA LYS A 70 9.50 26.80 7.66
C LYS A 70 9.94 27.97 8.55
N ILE A 71 11.20 27.94 8.99
CA ILE A 71 11.82 29.08 9.68
C ILE A 71 12.15 30.10 8.59
N SER A 72 11.43 31.23 8.57
CA SER A 72 11.65 32.29 7.56
C SER A 72 12.74 33.29 7.93
N GLY A 73 13.24 33.26 9.17
CA GLY A 73 14.35 34.10 9.59
C GLY A 73 14.50 34.14 11.10
N ILE A 74 15.67 34.56 11.57
CA ILE A 74 15.92 34.86 12.98
C ILE A 74 15.72 36.37 13.14
N ASP A 75 14.72 36.76 13.92
CA ASP A 75 14.57 38.14 14.35
C ASP A 75 15.60 38.41 15.47
N LEU A 76 16.73 39.00 15.06
CA LEU A 76 17.89 39.25 15.92
C LEU A 76 17.63 40.30 17.01
N GLU A 77 16.53 41.07 16.91
CA GLU A 77 16.17 42.08 17.91
C GLU A 77 15.42 41.48 19.11
N GLN A 78 14.67 40.39 18.91
CA GLN A 78 13.84 39.78 19.96
C GLN A 78 14.25 38.36 20.36
N LEU A 79 15.25 37.75 19.68
CA LEU A 79 15.69 36.37 19.96
C LEU A 79 14.52 35.36 19.93
N GLN A 80 13.50 35.64 19.13
CA GLN A 80 12.36 34.75 18.92
C GLN A 80 12.37 34.25 17.48
N VAL A 81 12.23 32.93 17.33
CA VAL A 81 12.03 32.30 16.02
C VAL A 81 10.62 32.65 15.57
N GLN A 82 10.48 33.58 14.62
CA GLN A 82 9.20 33.84 13.98
C GLN A 82 8.91 32.68 13.02
N TYR A 83 7.87 31.92 13.35
CA TYR A 83 7.31 30.93 12.44
C TYR A 83 6.35 31.66 11.52
N ASP A 84 6.65 31.72 10.22
CA ASP A 84 5.61 32.04 9.24
C ASP A 84 4.52 30.98 9.38
N GLN A 85 3.38 31.38 9.93
CA GLN A 85 2.17 30.61 9.79
C GLN A 85 1.85 30.58 8.29
N LEU A 86 2.34 29.56 7.59
CA LEU A 86 1.90 29.15 6.24
C LEU A 86 0.40 28.77 6.19
N LEU A 87 -0.36 29.07 7.25
CA LEU A 87 -1.79 28.80 7.41
C LEU A 87 -2.69 29.88 6.79
N ASN A 88 -2.11 30.85 6.07
CA ASN A 88 -2.88 31.85 5.31
C ASN A 88 -2.95 31.57 3.80
N ASP A 89 -2.32 30.52 3.26
CA ASP A 89 -2.51 30.15 1.85
C ASP A 89 -3.71 29.21 1.70
N ASP A 90 -4.90 29.82 1.73
CA ASP A 90 -6.16 29.23 1.27
C ASP A 90 -5.97 28.49 -0.07
N ASP A 91 -5.07 29.00 -0.91
CA ASP A 91 -4.74 28.46 -2.23
C ASP A 91 -3.98 27.13 -2.18
N LEU A 92 -3.00 26.95 -1.28
CA LEU A 92 -2.28 25.67 -1.15
C LEU A 92 -3.22 24.55 -0.68
N ILE A 93 -4.12 24.85 0.26
CA ILE A 93 -5.11 23.89 0.74
C ILE A 93 -6.09 23.51 -0.38
N ARG A 94 -6.55 24.48 -1.17
CA ARG A 94 -7.39 24.23 -2.35
C ARG A 94 -6.67 23.40 -3.41
N GLU A 95 -5.37 23.61 -3.58
CA GLU A 95 -4.55 22.84 -4.53
C GLU A 95 -4.48 21.38 -4.13
N ILE A 96 -4.20 21.11 -2.85
CA ILE A 96 -4.18 19.77 -2.28
C ILE A 96 -5.55 19.10 -2.41
N GLU A 97 -6.64 19.82 -2.13
CA GLU A 97 -7.99 19.30 -2.34
C GLU A 97 -8.25 18.94 -3.81
N SER A 98 -7.81 19.78 -4.73
CA SER A 98 -7.94 19.53 -6.17
C SER A 98 -7.19 18.26 -6.58
N ILE A 99 -5.97 18.08 -6.06
CA ILE A 99 -5.18 16.85 -6.25
C ILE A 99 -5.94 15.64 -5.70
N ILE A 100 -6.40 15.68 -4.45
CA ILE A 100 -7.09 14.56 -3.80
C ILE A 100 -8.39 14.19 -4.54
N ASN A 101 -9.20 15.19 -4.86
CA ASN A 101 -10.48 15.02 -5.53
C ASN A 101 -10.33 14.41 -6.93
N PHE A 102 -9.25 14.75 -7.64
CA PHE A 102 -8.90 14.12 -8.91
C PHE A 102 -8.41 12.66 -8.75
N SER A 103 -7.69 12.39 -7.65
CA SER A 103 -6.94 11.14 -7.48
C SER A 103 -7.80 9.98 -6.99
N ILE A 104 -8.65 10.22 -5.98
CA ILE A 104 -9.52 9.19 -5.38
C ILE A 104 -10.35 8.42 -6.42
N PRO A 105 -11.11 9.05 -7.34
CA PRO A 105 -11.91 8.30 -8.30
C PRO A 105 -11.06 7.46 -9.25
N LYS A 106 -9.84 7.90 -9.58
CA LYS A 106 -8.92 7.16 -10.45
C LYS A 106 -8.30 5.96 -9.73
N PHE A 107 -7.86 6.13 -8.48
CA PHE A 107 -7.43 5.00 -7.66
C PHE A 107 -8.51 3.95 -7.55
N LYS A 108 -9.76 4.37 -7.29
CA LYS A 108 -10.91 3.45 -7.22
C LYS A 108 -11.11 2.68 -8.52
N HIS A 109 -11.04 3.35 -9.67
CA HIS A 109 -11.14 2.71 -10.97
C HIS A 109 -10.08 1.60 -11.17
N TYR A 110 -8.80 1.91 -10.92
CA TYR A 110 -7.73 0.91 -11.05
C TYR A 110 -7.83 -0.21 -10.00
N LEU A 111 -8.33 0.08 -8.79
CA LEU A 111 -8.57 -0.96 -7.79
C LEU A 111 -9.68 -1.92 -8.23
N GLU A 112 -10.74 -1.42 -8.86
CA GLU A 112 -11.80 -2.25 -9.43
C GLU A 112 -11.28 -3.12 -10.58
N GLU A 113 -10.43 -2.59 -11.46
CA GLU A 113 -9.75 -3.38 -12.50
C GLU A 113 -8.85 -4.47 -11.91
N GLY A 114 -8.01 -4.12 -10.94
CA GLY A 114 -7.15 -5.09 -10.25
C GLY A 114 -7.96 -6.18 -9.54
N LYS A 115 -9.11 -5.83 -8.94
CA LYS A 115 -10.01 -6.80 -8.33
C LYS A 115 -10.57 -7.80 -9.35
N LYS A 116 -10.97 -7.34 -10.56
CA LYS A 116 -11.45 -8.25 -11.61
C LYS A 116 -10.39 -9.29 -12.00
N ILE A 117 -9.13 -8.86 -12.10
CA ILE A 117 -8.00 -9.75 -12.40
C ILE A 117 -7.77 -10.71 -11.23
N TYR A 118 -7.81 -10.23 -9.99
CA TYR A 118 -7.72 -11.06 -8.79
C TYR A 118 -8.80 -12.15 -8.80
N ASP A 119 -10.07 -11.76 -8.95
CA ASP A 119 -11.23 -12.67 -8.95
C ASP A 119 -11.11 -13.70 -10.09
N PHE A 120 -10.54 -13.31 -11.24
CA PHE A 120 -10.27 -14.23 -12.34
C PHE A 120 -9.18 -15.25 -11.97
N ILE A 121 -8.05 -14.80 -11.41
CA ILE A 121 -6.96 -15.68 -10.99
C ILE A 121 -7.47 -16.63 -9.92
N GLU A 122 -8.11 -16.13 -8.87
CA GLU A 122 -8.61 -16.92 -7.73
C GLU A 122 -9.53 -18.06 -8.18
N LYS A 123 -10.43 -17.81 -9.15
CA LYS A 123 -11.34 -18.84 -9.69
C LYS A 123 -10.66 -19.93 -10.49
N HIS A 124 -9.51 -19.66 -11.09
CA HIS A 124 -8.81 -20.60 -11.98
C HIS A 124 -7.49 -21.12 -11.38
N LEU A 125 -7.11 -20.64 -10.20
CA LEU A 125 -5.86 -20.99 -9.55
C LEU A 125 -5.99 -22.38 -8.93
N ILE A 126 -5.20 -23.31 -9.48
CA ILE A 126 -5.07 -24.66 -8.96
C ILE A 126 -3.67 -24.80 -8.39
N ILE A 127 -3.58 -25.01 -7.08
CA ILE A 127 -2.31 -25.31 -6.41
C ILE A 127 -2.16 -26.83 -6.41
N ILE A 128 -1.11 -27.30 -7.08
CA ILE A 128 -0.72 -28.70 -7.02
C ILE A 128 0.64 -28.84 -6.33
N PRO A 129 0.79 -29.79 -5.40
CA PRO A 129 2.10 -30.14 -4.88
C PRO A 129 2.98 -30.72 -5.99
N VAL A 130 4.25 -30.30 -6.02
CA VAL A 130 5.27 -30.83 -6.94
C VAL A 130 6.32 -31.57 -6.12
N GLY A 131 6.64 -32.80 -6.51
CA GLY A 131 7.64 -33.64 -5.83
C GLY A 131 7.05 -34.97 -5.33
N VAL A 132 7.71 -35.58 -4.36
CA VAL A 132 7.27 -36.86 -3.79
C VAL A 132 6.12 -36.61 -2.83
N ILE A 133 4.93 -37.01 -3.25
CA ILE A 133 3.73 -37.00 -2.41
C ILE A 133 3.54 -38.43 -1.88
N PRO A 134 3.43 -38.64 -0.57
CA PRO A 134 3.13 -39.95 -0.02
C PRO A 134 1.77 -40.45 -0.51
N LEU A 135 1.63 -41.77 -0.67
CA LEU A 135 0.36 -42.41 -1.08
C LEU A 135 -0.81 -42.05 -0.14
N HIS A 136 -0.50 -41.75 1.12
CA HIS A 136 -1.45 -41.32 2.15
C HIS A 136 -1.05 -39.93 2.66
N THR A 137 -1.81 -38.90 2.28
CA THR A 137 -1.59 -37.50 2.72
C THR A 137 -2.38 -37.14 3.98
N GLN A 138 -3.30 -38.02 4.40
CA GLN A 138 -4.18 -37.82 5.56
C GLN A 138 -3.61 -38.41 6.85
N GLU A 139 -2.41 -38.98 6.82
CA GLU A 139 -1.75 -39.53 7.99
C GLU A 139 -0.24 -39.35 7.86
N GLY A 140 0.46 -39.42 8.98
CA GLY A 140 1.90 -39.28 9.00
C GLY A 140 2.49 -39.39 10.37
N TYR A 141 3.80 -39.15 10.44
CA TYR A 141 4.56 -39.14 11.68
C TYR A 141 5.15 -37.77 11.93
N LEU A 142 4.95 -37.24 13.13
CA LEU A 142 5.68 -36.09 13.66
C LEU A 142 6.83 -36.60 14.52
N LEU A 143 8.06 -36.30 14.11
CA LEU A 143 9.26 -36.66 14.84
C LEU A 143 9.77 -35.45 15.63
N LEU A 144 9.72 -35.54 16.96
CA LEU A 144 10.23 -34.51 17.87
C LEU A 144 11.51 -35.02 18.53
N LYS A 145 12.65 -34.41 18.15
CA LYS A 145 13.95 -34.69 18.76
C LYS A 145 14.13 -33.82 20.00
N ASN A 146 14.32 -34.42 21.17
CA ASN A 146 14.78 -33.69 22.34
C ASN A 146 16.32 -33.66 22.31
N VAL A 147 16.89 -32.46 22.15
CA VAL A 147 18.35 -32.29 22.04
C VAL A 147 19.06 -32.71 23.33
N THR A 148 18.40 -32.54 24.48
CA THR A 148 18.97 -32.81 25.82
C THR A 148 18.98 -34.29 26.19
N GLU A 149 17.97 -35.06 25.76
CA GLU A 149 17.82 -36.47 26.15
C GLU A 149 18.32 -37.45 25.07
N ASN A 150 18.87 -36.93 23.96
CA ASN A 150 19.29 -37.70 22.77
C ASN A 150 18.26 -38.74 22.31
N ASN A 151 16.97 -38.44 22.48
CA ASN A 151 15.86 -39.29 22.09
C ASN A 151 15.00 -38.60 21.03
N VAL A 152 14.32 -39.39 20.21
CA VAL A 152 13.33 -38.91 19.23
C VAL A 152 11.99 -39.51 19.61
N LYS A 153 11.01 -38.65 19.88
CA LYS A 153 9.62 -39.07 20.09
C LYS A 153 8.91 -39.06 18.74
N ALA A 154 8.34 -40.19 18.36
CA ALA A 154 7.55 -40.31 17.14
C ALA A 154 6.06 -40.34 17.49
N TYR A 155 5.29 -39.42 16.92
CA TYR A 155 3.86 -39.32 17.09
C TYR A 155 3.18 -39.59 15.76
N GLN A 156 2.30 -40.59 15.70
CA GLN A 156 1.45 -40.79 14.53
C GLN A 156 0.26 -39.85 14.62
N TYR A 157 -0.11 -39.23 13.51
CA TYR A 157 -1.31 -38.42 13.40
C TYR A 157 -2.14 -38.86 12.20
N GLN A 158 -3.44 -38.54 12.28
CA GLN A 158 -4.38 -38.68 11.17
C GLN A 158 -5.22 -37.40 11.10
N ILE A 159 -5.38 -36.86 9.89
CA ILE A 159 -6.18 -35.67 9.61
C ILE A 159 -7.52 -36.13 9.05
N LYS A 160 -8.61 -35.71 9.70
CA LYS A 160 -9.96 -35.79 9.14
C LYS A 160 -10.34 -34.42 8.62
N LEU A 161 -10.42 -34.26 7.30
CA LEU A 161 -10.99 -33.06 6.69
C LEU A 161 -12.50 -33.23 6.67
N PHE A 162 -13.21 -32.34 7.35
CA PHE A 162 -14.65 -32.20 7.20
C PHE A 162 -14.89 -31.23 6.04
N ASN A 163 -15.58 -31.69 5.00
CA ASN A 163 -16.06 -30.80 3.95
C ASN A 163 -17.45 -30.30 4.37
N THR A 164 -17.61 -28.98 4.46
CA THR A 164 -18.91 -28.31 4.61
C THR A 164 -19.54 -28.07 3.25
#